data_AF-A0A367LTE9-F1
#
_entry.id   AF-A0A367LTE9-F1
#
_cell.length_a   1.000
_cell.length_b   1.000
_cell.length_c   1.000
_cell.angle_alpha   90.00
_cell.angle_beta   90.00
_cell.angle_gamma   90.00
#
_symmetry.space_group_name_H-M   'P 1'
#
loop_
_entity.id
_entity.type
_entity.pdbx_description
1 polymer ?
#
loop_
_entity_poly.entity_id
_entity_poly.type
_entity_poly.pdbx_seq_one_letter_code
_entity_poly.pdbx_strand_id
1 'polypeptide(L)' 'PATSAWLKVAEYESMDVELNWDAINGRPTSTPAQIDTAVSQAHTHANKSTLDKFGEESGLVRFNGQPIPAEWNGTAW' A
#
# COMPACT_ATOMS: atom_id res chain seq x y z
N PRO A 1 16.38 37.89 -60.42
CA PRO A 1 16.65 37.35 -59.06
C PRO A 1 15.37 36.74 -58.46
N ALA A 2 15.35 35.42 -58.21
CA ALA A 2 14.24 34.76 -57.55
C ALA A 2 14.43 34.87 -56.02
N THR A 3 13.48 35.50 -55.34
CA THR A 3 13.39 35.55 -53.87
C THR A 3 12.89 34.20 -53.37
N SER A 4 13.75 33.42 -52.71
CA SER A 4 13.36 32.13 -52.15
C SER A 4 12.27 32.30 -51.09
N ALA A 5 11.08 31.77 -51.37
CA ALA A 5 10.02 31.61 -50.38
C ALA A 5 10.28 30.31 -49.62
N TRP A 6 10.52 30.43 -48.32
CA TRP A 6 10.69 29.26 -47.45
C TRP A 6 9.31 28.69 -47.13
N LEU A 7 9.00 27.54 -47.71
CA LEU A 7 7.81 26.76 -47.37
C LEU A 7 8.20 25.77 -46.28
N LYS A 8 7.60 25.89 -45.09
CA LYS A 8 7.84 24.95 -43.99
C LYS A 8 7.16 23.62 -44.33
N VAL A 9 7.93 22.58 -44.61
CA VAL A 9 7.42 21.30 -45.11
C VAL A 9 7.02 20.34 -43.97
N ALA A 10 7.60 20.50 -42.77
CA ALA A 10 7.17 19.81 -41.56
C ALA A 10 7.76 20.46 -40.29
N GLU A 11 7.04 20.33 -39.17
CA GLU A 11 7.59 20.40 -37.81
C GLU A 11 7.46 19.02 -37.17
N TYR A 12 8.43 18.66 -36.34
CA TYR A 12 8.29 17.53 -35.42
C TYR A 12 7.66 18.07 -34.14
N GLU A 13 6.34 18.08 -34.07
CA GLU A 13 5.63 18.27 -32.81
C GLU A 13 5.57 16.93 -32.08
N SER A 14 5.79 16.93 -30.77
CA SER A 14 5.46 15.75 -29.96
C SER A 14 3.95 15.50 -30.10
N MET A 15 3.57 14.31 -30.54
CA MET A 15 2.15 13.92 -30.48
C MET A 15 1.72 13.85 -29.01
N ASP A 16 0.57 14.43 -28.69
CA ASP A 16 -0.08 14.23 -27.40
C ASP A 16 -0.43 12.75 -27.25
N VAL A 17 0.19 12.10 -26.25
CA VAL A 17 -0.09 10.71 -25.94
C VAL A 17 -1.20 10.66 -24.91
N GLU A 18 -2.40 10.30 -25.34
CA GLU A 18 -3.50 9.94 -24.45
C GLU A 18 -3.55 8.42 -24.29
N LEU A 19 -3.44 7.93 -23.05
CA LEU A 19 -3.54 6.51 -22.73
C LEU A 19 -4.84 6.26 -21.97
N ASN A 20 -5.74 5.49 -22.59
CA ASN A 20 -6.88 4.95 -21.86
C ASN A 20 -6.38 3.90 -20.86
N TRP A 21 -6.65 4.11 -19.56
CA TRP A 21 -6.36 3.13 -18.52
C TRP A 21 -6.92 1.76 -18.91
N ASP A 22 -8.13 1.73 -19.48
CA ASP A 22 -8.78 0.48 -19.85
C ASP A 22 -8.11 -0.31 -20.97
N ALA A 23 -7.16 0.30 -21.69
CA ALA A 23 -6.39 -0.33 -22.75
C ALA A 23 -5.05 -0.91 -22.26
N ILE A 24 -4.65 -0.67 -21.01
CA ILE A 24 -3.37 -1.16 -20.47
C ILE A 24 -3.49 -2.64 -20.09
N ASN A 25 -2.68 -3.49 -20.75
CA ASN A 25 -2.57 -4.90 -20.42
C ASN A 25 -1.87 -5.09 -19.06
N GLY A 26 -2.44 -5.93 -18.20
CA GLY A 26 -1.91 -6.17 -16.85
C GLY A 26 -2.12 -5.01 -15.86
N ARG A 27 -3.01 -4.06 -16.15
CA ARG A 27 -3.31 -2.96 -15.24
C ARG A 27 -3.91 -3.45 -13.92
N PRO A 28 -3.68 -2.73 -12.80
CA PRO A 28 -4.48 -2.91 -11.59
C PRO A 28 -5.97 -2.75 -11.86
N THR A 29 -6.78 -3.64 -11.29
CA THR A 29 -8.25 -3.53 -11.30
C THR A 29 -8.78 -2.66 -10.16
N SER A 30 -7.91 -2.30 -9.20
CA SER A 30 -8.29 -1.47 -8.07
C SER A 30 -8.65 -0.06 -8.53
N THR A 31 -9.77 0.46 -8.04
CA THR A 31 -10.14 1.86 -8.24
C THR A 31 -9.23 2.78 -7.43
N PRO A 32 -9.09 4.07 -7.80
CA PRO A 32 -8.39 5.04 -6.97
C PRO A 32 -8.88 5.05 -5.51
N ALA A 33 -10.19 4.98 -5.29
CA ALA A 33 -10.76 4.92 -3.94
C ALA A 33 -10.37 3.67 -3.15
N GLN A 34 -10.22 2.51 -3.80
CA GLN A 34 -9.72 1.30 -3.16
C GLN A 34 -8.25 1.45 -2.76
N ILE A 35 -7.45 2.09 -3.60
CA ILE A 35 -6.04 2.41 -3.30
C ILE A 35 -5.97 3.39 -2.12
N ASP A 36 -6.73 4.48 -2.16
CA ASP A 36 -6.76 5.49 -1.08
C ASP A 36 -7.22 4.88 0.25
N THR A 37 -8.21 3.98 0.21
CA THR A 37 -8.67 3.25 1.39
C THR A 37 -7.58 2.35 1.92
N ALA A 38 -6.92 1.56 1.07
CA ALA A 38 -5.82 0.69 1.48
C ALA A 38 -4.65 1.49 2.08
N VAL A 39 -4.33 2.66 1.51
CA VAL A 39 -3.30 3.56 2.03
C VAL A 39 -3.70 4.17 3.37
N SER A 40 -4.95 4.64 3.53
CA SER A 40 -5.40 5.23 4.80
C SER A 40 -5.55 4.19 5.92
N GLN A 41 -5.85 2.94 5.57
CA GLN A 41 -5.85 1.81 6.49
C GLN A 41 -4.46 1.23 6.72
N ALA A 42 -3.47 1.59 5.90
CA ALA A 42 -2.11 1.16 6.10
C ALA A 42 -1.61 1.72 7.44
N HIS A 43 -1.37 0.81 8.37
CA HIS A 43 -0.62 0.96 9.62
C HIS A 43 -1.05 2.07 10.61
N THR A 44 -2.31 2.02 11.09
CA THR A 44 -2.62 2.60 12.41
C THR A 44 -3.20 1.53 13.33
N HIS A 45 -2.68 1.49 14.56
CA HIS A 45 -3.24 0.65 15.61
C HIS A 45 -3.56 1.55 16.80
N ALA A 46 -4.85 1.84 17.00
CA ALA A 46 -5.29 2.62 18.16
C ALA A 46 -4.82 2.00 19.50
N ASN A 47 -4.65 0.68 19.53
CA ASN A 47 -4.18 -0.09 20.67
C ASN A 47 -2.68 -0.51 20.59
N LYS A 48 -1.85 0.15 19.77
CA LYS A 48 -0.42 -0.20 19.58
C LYS A 48 0.32 -0.38 20.91
N SER A 49 0.12 0.54 21.85
CA SER A 49 0.75 0.48 23.18
C SER A 49 0.33 -0.74 24.02
N THR A 50 -0.81 -1.35 23.72
CA THR A 50 -1.26 -2.60 24.34
C THR A 50 -0.69 -3.80 23.60
N LEU A 51 -0.68 -3.77 22.26
CA LEU A 51 -0.06 -4.82 21.45
C LEU A 51 1.44 -4.95 21.74
N ASP A 52 2.12 -3.84 22.00
CA ASP A 52 3.55 -3.83 22.37
C ASP A 52 3.86 -4.50 23.71
N LYS A 53 2.83 -4.73 24.53
CA LYS A 53 2.97 -5.49 25.78
C LYS A 53 2.89 -6.99 25.53
N PHE A 54 2.29 -7.44 24.42
CA PHE A 54 2.24 -8.86 24.11
C PHE A 54 3.60 -9.33 23.60
N GLY A 55 4.02 -10.48 24.11
CA GLY A 55 5.24 -11.17 23.68
C GLY A 55 5.11 -12.67 23.84
N GLU A 56 6.16 -13.38 23.47
CA GLU A 56 6.26 -14.84 23.64
C GLU A 56 7.64 -15.17 24.20
N GLU A 57 7.68 -16.14 25.11
CA GLU A 57 8.92 -16.75 25.58
C GLU A 57 8.68 -18.22 25.95
N SER A 58 9.50 -19.12 25.40
CA SER A 58 9.42 -20.58 25.65
C SER A 58 8.05 -21.21 25.33
N GLY A 59 7.39 -20.71 24.29
CA GLY A 59 6.07 -21.14 23.81
C GLY A 59 4.89 -20.56 24.60
N LEU A 60 5.13 -19.63 25.54
CA LEU A 60 4.10 -19.05 26.40
C LEU A 60 3.84 -17.59 26.05
N VAL A 61 2.56 -17.23 25.97
CA VAL A 61 2.12 -15.84 25.78
C VAL A 61 2.41 -15.02 27.03
N ARG A 62 2.96 -13.82 26.83
CA ARG A 62 3.29 -12.87 27.88
C ARG A 62 2.58 -11.54 27.69
N PHE A 63 2.29 -10.87 28.80
CA PHE A 63 1.86 -9.48 28.84
C PHE A 63 2.82 -8.68 29.71
N ASN A 64 3.49 -7.68 29.12
CA ASN A 64 4.50 -6.84 29.77
C ASN A 64 5.62 -7.66 30.44
N GLY A 65 6.10 -8.70 29.75
CA GLY A 65 7.12 -9.63 30.23
C GLY A 65 6.63 -10.66 31.26
N GLN A 66 5.38 -10.57 31.73
CA GLN A 66 4.80 -11.54 32.67
C GLN A 66 4.07 -12.65 31.91
N PRO A 67 4.18 -13.91 32.33
CA PRO A 67 3.41 -14.99 31.72
C PRO A 67 1.91 -14.76 31.95
N ILE A 68 1.10 -15.00 30.92
CA ILE A 68 -0.35 -15.06 31.08
C ILE A 68 -0.66 -16.50 31.51
N PRO A 69 -1.08 -16.75 32.76
CA PRO A 69 -1.37 -18.10 33.21
C PRO A 69 -2.59 -18.64 32.45
N ALA A 70 -2.50 -19.89 31.97
CA ALA A 70 -3.70 -20.63 31.60
C ALA A 70 -4.51 -20.86 32.89
N GLU A 71 -5.82 -20.62 32.86
CA GLU A 71 -6.72 -20.84 34.01
C GLU A 71 -6.67 -22.29 34.54
N TRP A 72 -6.15 -23.21 33.73
CA TRP A 72 -5.84 -24.60 34.07
C TRP A 72 -4.47 -24.77 34.78
N ASN A 73 -4.20 -24.00 35.83
CA ASN A 73 -3.07 -24.29 36.75
C ASN A 73 -3.53 -24.41 38.22
N GLY A 74 -4.85 -24.44 38.44
CA GLY A 74 -5.47 -24.39 39.77
C GLY A 74 -6.23 -25.64 40.20
N THR A 75 -6.29 -26.70 39.39
CA THR A 75 -7.03 -27.91 39.79
C THR A 75 -6.06 -28.97 40.28
N ALA A 76 -5.77 -28.95 41.57
CA ALA A 76 -5.28 -30.11 42.29
C ALA A 76 -6.40 -31.18 42.26
N TRP A 77 -6.33 -32.09 41.29
CA TRP A 77 -7.03 -33.37 41.32
C TRP A 77 -6.01 -34.49 41.54
#